data_AF-A0A4R8UZM1-F1
#
_entry.id   AF-A0A4R8UZM1-F1
#
_cell.length_a   1.000
_cell.length_b   1.000
_cell.length_c   1.000
_cell.angle_alpha   90.00
_cell.angle_beta   90.00
_cell.angle_gamma   90.00
#
_symmetry.space_group_name_H-M   'P 1'
#
loop_
_entity.id
_entity.type
_entity.pdbx_description
1 polymer ?
#
loop_
_entity_poly.entity_id
_entity_poly.type
_entity_poly.pdbx_seq_one_letter_code
_entity_poly.pdbx_strand_id
1 'polypeptide(L)'
;MMIDAPTPVLQITPAITRFSRPAAQWLFRRAEGGRLISFENLSKAERIWASAAITDALYWHRREHTSRPGEELRPVLTILDEPETALHRSAEAHTARALVDRARDPRRIIVAATHSPNLLDAGEARIIEVKRGGGTNGASVVRELNLANKEALGELGLMPSDLLRWPRIFLLVEGAHDEALLDAYFGDRLRAARVQILPLRGATKLPGTIDSRVLFDFTGAHLVALVDNQDPEQLRAAWAEALENRASGTLEAATAGLADAILGDADEARFLREWLTAALRTGVESRVTPYSLKAKDIIEYVPVGSLIDTHASWETVRAEHAAALAARNGSPKDFKKWIEATYKVGITPDLLREAARGVDRAPQELERLMKSLEAIAHQ
;
A
#
# COMPACT_ATOMS: atom_id res chain seq x y z
N MET A 1 -6.17 -13.94 -23.76
CA MET A 1 -6.79 -13.36 -24.97
C MET A 1 -8.13 -12.80 -24.55
N MET A 2 -8.32 -11.49 -24.61
CA MET A 2 -9.61 -10.86 -24.27
C MET A 2 -10.62 -11.34 -25.31
N ILE A 3 -11.68 -12.01 -24.88
CA ILE A 3 -12.84 -12.21 -25.75
C ILE A 3 -13.55 -10.86 -25.74
N ASP A 4 -13.74 -10.26 -26.90
CA ASP A 4 -14.42 -8.97 -27.02
C ASP A 4 -15.78 -9.01 -26.30
N ALA A 5 -16.11 -7.90 -25.64
CA ALA A 5 -17.40 -7.77 -24.99
C ALA A 5 -18.52 -7.98 -26.03
N PRO A 6 -19.57 -8.74 -25.69
CA PRO A 6 -20.67 -8.96 -26.63
C PRO A 6 -21.31 -7.63 -27.01
N THR A 7 -21.35 -7.35 -28.32
CA THR A 7 -21.96 -6.13 -28.86
C THR A 7 -23.48 -6.26 -28.87
N PRO A 8 -24.23 -5.35 -28.23
CA PRO A 8 -25.69 -5.36 -28.28
C PRO A 8 -26.21 -4.96 -29.66
N VAL A 9 -27.24 -5.67 -30.12
CA VAL A 9 -27.93 -5.44 -31.40
C VAL A 9 -29.43 -5.38 -31.12
N LEU A 10 -30.04 -4.22 -31.35
CA LEU A 10 -31.49 -4.09 -31.27
C LEU A 10 -32.13 -4.61 -32.55
N GLN A 11 -32.81 -5.75 -32.46
CA GLN A 11 -33.61 -6.26 -33.57
C GLN A 11 -35.04 -5.75 -33.44
N ILE A 12 -35.48 -4.98 -34.44
CA ILE A 12 -36.86 -4.52 -34.53
C ILE A 12 -37.65 -5.51 -35.39
N THR A 13 -38.73 -6.04 -34.84
CA THR A 13 -39.60 -6.98 -35.52
C THR A 13 -40.46 -6.23 -36.57
N PRO A 14 -40.59 -6.76 -37.80
CA PRO A 14 -41.46 -6.16 -38.83
C PRO A 14 -42.88 -5.97 -38.30
N ALA A 15 -43.51 -4.84 -38.64
CA ALA A 15 -44.82 -4.45 -38.10
C ALA A 15 -45.88 -5.56 -38.21
N ILE A 16 -45.91 -6.26 -39.35
CA ILE A 16 -46.86 -7.35 -39.62
C ILE A 16 -46.73 -8.56 -38.66
N THR A 17 -45.57 -8.73 -38.02
CA THR A 17 -45.28 -9.86 -37.13
C THR A 17 -45.32 -9.51 -35.64
N ARG A 18 -45.61 -8.26 -35.28
CA ARG A 18 -45.59 -7.79 -33.88
C ARG A 18 -46.73 -8.33 -33.01
N PHE A 19 -47.79 -8.86 -33.62
CA PHE A 19 -48.90 -9.50 -32.89
C PHE A 19 -48.52 -10.86 -32.31
N SER A 20 -47.49 -11.52 -32.86
CA SER A 20 -47.05 -12.86 -32.45
C SER A 20 -45.63 -12.90 -31.86
N ARG A 21 -44.93 -11.76 -31.86
CA ARG A 21 -43.53 -11.66 -31.39
C ARG A 21 -43.29 -10.29 -30.73
N PRO A 22 -42.34 -10.19 -29.79
CA PRO A 22 -41.93 -8.91 -29.23
C PRO A 22 -41.58 -7.89 -30.33
N ALA A 23 -42.04 -6.64 -30.17
CA ALA A 23 -41.83 -5.59 -31.17
C ALA A 23 -40.34 -5.26 -31.37
N ALA A 24 -39.53 -5.43 -30.33
CA ALA A 24 -38.08 -5.35 -30.38
C ALA A 24 -37.46 -6.34 -29.39
N GLN A 25 -36.26 -6.82 -29.69
CA GLN A 25 -35.47 -7.66 -28.80
C GLN A 25 -33.99 -7.29 -28.88
N TRP A 26 -33.30 -7.35 -27.74
CA TRP A 26 -31.85 -7.21 -27.69
C TRP A 26 -31.19 -8.56 -27.95
N LEU A 27 -30.35 -8.62 -28.96
CA LEU A 27 -29.47 -9.74 -29.28
C LEU A 27 -28.02 -9.32 -29.11
N PHE A 28 -27.11 -10.28 -29.02
CA PHE A 28 -25.71 -10.02 -28.71
C PHE A 28 -24.77 -10.75 -29.66
N ARG A 29 -23.65 -10.10 -29.99
CA ARG A 29 -22.64 -10.63 -30.91
C ARG A 29 -21.26 -10.66 -30.23
N ARG A 30 -20.63 -11.84 -30.11
CA ARG A 30 -19.32 -12.01 -29.43
C ARG A 30 -18.10 -11.71 -30.28
N ALA A 31 -18.23 -11.73 -31.60
CA ALA A 31 -17.16 -11.45 -32.54
C ALA A 31 -17.75 -10.87 -33.82
N GLU A 32 -16.99 -10.09 -34.56
CA GLU A 32 -17.43 -9.55 -35.84
C GLU A 32 -17.83 -10.69 -36.80
N GLY A 33 -19.04 -10.61 -37.39
CA GLY A 33 -19.62 -11.71 -38.18
C GLY A 33 -20.16 -12.92 -37.39
N GLY A 34 -20.04 -12.93 -36.06
CA GLY A 34 -20.51 -14.03 -35.21
C GLY A 34 -22.04 -14.16 -35.12
N ARG A 35 -22.51 -15.36 -34.75
CA ARG A 35 -23.93 -15.65 -34.54
C ARG A 35 -24.52 -14.77 -33.43
N LEU A 36 -25.71 -14.25 -33.67
CA LEU A 36 -26.49 -13.55 -32.64
C LEU A 36 -26.98 -14.54 -31.59
N ILE A 37 -26.71 -14.22 -30.33
CA ILE A 37 -27.20 -14.97 -29.16
C ILE A 37 -28.20 -14.11 -28.39
N SER A 38 -29.10 -14.79 -27.69
CA SER A 38 -30.09 -14.12 -26.83
C SER A 38 -29.47 -13.72 -25.49
N PHE A 39 -30.16 -12.82 -24.78
CA PHE A 39 -29.73 -12.33 -23.47
C PHE A 39 -29.51 -13.47 -22.44
N GLU A 40 -30.31 -14.53 -22.50
CA GLU A 40 -30.22 -15.67 -21.58
C GLU A 40 -28.93 -16.48 -21.75
N ASN A 41 -28.34 -16.43 -22.96
CA ASN A 41 -27.12 -17.15 -23.33
C ASN A 41 -25.83 -16.40 -23.01
N LEU A 42 -25.94 -15.18 -22.49
CA LEU A 42 -24.82 -14.43 -21.93
C LEU A 42 -24.37 -15.05 -20.59
N SER A 43 -23.07 -15.00 -20.32
CA SER A 43 -22.50 -15.33 -19.01
C SER A 43 -23.07 -14.40 -17.93
N LYS A 44 -22.86 -14.76 -16.65
CA LYS A 44 -23.34 -13.95 -15.51
C LYS A 44 -22.85 -12.50 -15.61
N ALA A 45 -21.55 -12.30 -15.84
CA ALA A 45 -20.97 -10.96 -15.97
C ALA A 45 -21.48 -10.21 -17.20
N GLU A 46 -21.54 -10.87 -18.35
CA GLU A 46 -22.08 -10.27 -19.59
C GLU A 46 -23.53 -9.81 -19.38
N ARG A 47 -24.38 -10.58 -18.69
CA ARG A 47 -25.77 -10.19 -18.40
C ARG A 47 -25.88 -8.98 -17.50
N ILE A 48 -25.09 -8.94 -16.43
CA ILE A 48 -25.08 -7.81 -15.49
C ILE A 48 -24.74 -6.52 -16.24
N TRP A 49 -23.63 -6.54 -16.97
CA TRP A 49 -23.13 -5.36 -17.68
C TRP A 49 -23.96 -4.97 -18.90
N ALA A 50 -24.48 -5.95 -19.65
CA ALA A 50 -25.42 -5.67 -20.74
C ALA A 50 -26.72 -5.04 -20.22
N SER A 51 -27.27 -5.56 -19.12
CA SER A 51 -28.48 -5.01 -18.50
C SER A 51 -28.26 -3.58 -18.01
N ALA A 52 -27.14 -3.33 -17.32
CA ALA A 52 -26.77 -2.00 -16.85
C ALA A 52 -26.60 -1.01 -18.02
N ALA A 53 -25.89 -1.40 -19.08
CA ALA A 53 -25.65 -0.56 -20.25
C ALA A 53 -26.95 -0.24 -21.02
N ILE A 54 -27.81 -1.24 -21.24
CA ILE A 54 -29.11 -1.06 -21.92
C ILE A 54 -30.01 -0.14 -21.09
N THR A 55 -30.10 -0.39 -19.78
CA THR A 55 -30.94 0.41 -18.87
C THR A 55 -30.48 1.87 -18.85
N ASP A 56 -29.17 2.11 -18.74
CA ASP A 56 -28.62 3.45 -18.78
C ASP A 56 -28.89 4.12 -20.13
N ALA A 57 -28.61 3.45 -21.25
CA ALA A 57 -28.85 4.00 -22.58
C ALA A 57 -30.32 4.38 -22.81
N LEU A 58 -31.26 3.52 -22.42
CA LEU A 58 -32.71 3.81 -22.52
C LEU A 58 -33.13 4.96 -21.62
N TYR A 59 -32.56 5.05 -20.41
CA TYR A 59 -32.83 6.13 -19.49
C TYR A 59 -32.39 7.48 -20.08
N TRP A 60 -31.15 7.60 -20.54
CA TRP A 60 -30.62 8.85 -21.09
C TRP A 60 -31.30 9.23 -22.41
N HIS A 61 -31.56 8.25 -23.29
CA HIS A 61 -32.30 8.50 -24.52
C HIS A 61 -33.69 9.08 -24.23
N ARG A 62 -34.46 8.47 -23.32
CA ARG A 62 -35.78 8.98 -22.95
C ARG A 62 -35.66 10.39 -22.38
N ARG A 63 -34.70 10.59 -21.48
CA ARG A 63 -34.49 11.85 -20.78
C ARG A 63 -34.19 13.00 -21.75
N GLU A 64 -33.31 12.80 -22.71
CA GLU A 64 -32.99 13.80 -23.75
C GLU A 64 -34.20 14.17 -24.61
N HIS A 65 -35.12 13.22 -24.84
CA HIS A 65 -36.28 13.43 -25.72
C HIS A 65 -37.53 13.92 -24.98
N THR A 66 -37.60 13.78 -23.66
CA THR A 66 -38.76 14.18 -22.85
C THR A 66 -38.56 15.46 -22.05
N SER A 67 -37.31 15.88 -21.84
CA SER A 67 -37.00 17.09 -21.06
C SER A 67 -37.38 18.36 -21.82
N ARG A 68 -38.07 19.27 -21.14
CA ARG A 68 -38.48 20.54 -21.74
C ARG A 68 -37.29 21.51 -21.80
N PRO A 69 -37.24 22.42 -22.79
CA PRO A 69 -36.25 23.50 -22.79
C PRO A 69 -36.32 24.31 -21.49
N GLY A 70 -35.18 24.45 -20.79
CA GLY A 70 -35.07 25.18 -19.52
C GLY A 70 -35.28 24.33 -18.25
N GLU A 71 -35.53 23.02 -18.37
CA GLU A 71 -35.66 22.13 -17.22
C GLU A 71 -34.27 21.71 -16.71
N GLU A 72 -33.92 22.09 -15.47
CA GLU A 72 -32.68 21.65 -14.84
C GLU A 72 -32.69 20.13 -14.61
N LEU A 73 -31.78 19.44 -15.29
CA LEU A 73 -31.69 17.99 -15.21
C LEU A 73 -31.06 17.56 -13.88
N ARG A 74 -31.89 17.06 -12.96
CA ARG A 74 -31.43 16.45 -11.69
C ARG A 74 -30.42 15.31 -11.90
N PRO A 75 -29.37 15.19 -11.07
CA PRO A 75 -28.44 14.07 -11.18
C PRO A 75 -29.10 12.69 -11.03
N VAL A 76 -28.55 11.68 -11.68
CA VAL A 76 -28.95 10.27 -11.59
C VAL A 76 -28.01 9.55 -10.63
N LEU A 77 -28.56 8.86 -9.63
CA LEU A 77 -27.79 7.99 -8.76
C LEU A 77 -27.79 6.56 -9.31
N THR A 78 -26.61 6.02 -9.58
CA THR A 78 -26.39 4.60 -9.90
C THR A 78 -25.70 3.93 -8.72
N ILE A 79 -26.34 2.90 -8.17
CA ILE A 79 -25.78 2.08 -7.08
C ILE A 79 -25.33 0.75 -7.67
N LEU A 80 -24.07 0.39 -7.43
CA LEU A 80 -23.46 -0.86 -7.90
C LEU A 80 -22.97 -1.66 -6.68
N ASP A 81 -23.24 -2.95 -6.67
CA ASP A 81 -22.76 -3.87 -5.64
C ASP A 81 -21.86 -4.92 -6.30
N GLU A 82 -20.59 -4.96 -5.89
CA GLU A 82 -19.51 -5.76 -6.44
C GLU A 82 -19.47 -5.76 -7.99
N PRO A 83 -19.28 -4.58 -8.64
CA PRO A 83 -19.25 -4.48 -10.11
C PRO A 83 -18.17 -5.37 -10.76
N GLU A 84 -17.11 -5.70 -10.03
CA GLU A 84 -16.06 -6.63 -10.43
C GLU A 84 -16.49 -8.11 -10.48
N THR A 85 -17.63 -8.46 -9.87
CA THR A 85 -18.00 -9.86 -9.68
C THR A 85 -18.16 -10.58 -11.01
N ALA A 86 -17.48 -11.72 -11.12
CA ALA A 86 -17.38 -12.57 -12.31
C ALA A 86 -16.66 -11.95 -13.53
N LEU A 87 -15.96 -10.82 -13.36
CA LEU A 87 -15.04 -10.30 -14.37
C LEU A 87 -13.66 -10.96 -14.27
N HIS A 88 -12.97 -11.03 -15.41
CA HIS A 88 -11.54 -11.29 -15.43
C HIS A 88 -10.78 -10.01 -15.00
N ARG A 89 -9.60 -10.12 -14.38
CA ARG A 89 -8.82 -8.96 -13.88
C ARG A 89 -8.62 -7.85 -14.91
N SER A 90 -8.39 -8.20 -16.17
CA SER A 90 -8.24 -7.21 -17.25
C SER A 90 -9.54 -6.43 -17.53
N ALA A 91 -10.69 -7.09 -17.39
CA ALA A 91 -12.01 -6.49 -17.54
C ALA A 91 -12.37 -5.63 -16.31
N GLU A 92 -11.94 -6.01 -15.10
CA GLU A 92 -12.10 -5.16 -13.91
C GLU A 92 -11.45 -3.78 -14.10
N ALA A 93 -10.20 -3.76 -14.58
CA ALA A 93 -9.48 -2.51 -14.84
C ALA A 93 -10.14 -1.66 -15.95
N HIS A 94 -10.80 -2.30 -16.92
CA HIS A 94 -11.56 -1.60 -17.95
C HIS A 94 -12.87 -1.03 -17.39
N THR A 95 -13.59 -1.82 -16.60
CA THR A 95 -14.81 -1.42 -15.89
C THR A 95 -14.55 -0.23 -14.98
N ALA A 96 -13.46 -0.26 -14.20
CA ALA A 96 -13.10 0.84 -13.31
C ALA A 96 -12.92 2.16 -14.09
N ARG A 97 -12.14 2.14 -15.18
CA ARG A 97 -11.98 3.28 -16.08
C ARG A 97 -13.30 3.77 -16.66
N ALA A 98 -14.13 2.86 -17.16
CA ALA A 98 -15.43 3.22 -17.72
C ALA A 98 -16.38 3.86 -16.71
N LEU A 99 -16.36 3.41 -15.45
CA LEU A 99 -17.16 4.02 -14.37
C LEU A 99 -16.65 5.41 -14.00
N VAL A 100 -15.33 5.60 -13.92
CA VAL A 100 -14.70 6.92 -13.70
C VAL A 100 -15.06 7.87 -14.85
N ASP A 101 -14.91 7.44 -16.10
CA ASP A 101 -15.23 8.27 -17.27
C ASP A 101 -16.71 8.67 -17.29
N ARG A 102 -17.61 7.78 -16.89
CA ARG A 102 -19.04 8.11 -16.75
C ARG A 102 -19.31 9.08 -15.61
N ALA A 103 -18.62 8.96 -14.49
CA ALA A 103 -18.78 9.83 -13.33
C ALA A 103 -18.31 11.28 -13.59
N ARG A 104 -17.59 11.53 -14.70
CA ARG A 104 -17.20 12.89 -15.12
C ARG A 104 -18.37 13.74 -15.61
N ASP A 105 -19.47 13.11 -16.04
CA ASP A 105 -20.71 13.85 -16.32
C ASP A 105 -21.35 14.26 -14.98
N PRO A 106 -21.47 15.56 -14.66
CA PRO A 106 -22.00 16.03 -13.38
C PRO A 106 -23.46 15.62 -13.14
N ARG A 107 -24.16 15.15 -14.18
CA ARG A 107 -25.52 14.61 -14.07
C ARG A 107 -25.53 13.14 -13.61
N ARG A 108 -24.37 12.52 -13.41
CA ARG A 108 -24.21 11.12 -12.98
C ARG A 108 -23.52 11.08 -11.62
N ILE A 109 -24.13 10.38 -10.68
CA ILE A 109 -23.55 10.04 -9.38
C ILE A 109 -23.48 8.52 -9.32
N ILE A 110 -22.27 7.98 -9.16
CA ILE A 110 -22.05 6.55 -9.08
C ILE A 110 -21.56 6.21 -7.67
N VAL A 111 -22.24 5.28 -7.01
CA VAL A 111 -21.86 4.73 -5.71
C VAL A 111 -21.65 3.24 -5.91
N ALA A 112 -20.44 2.75 -5.63
CA ALA A 112 -20.08 1.35 -5.78
C ALA A 112 -19.60 0.77 -4.44
N ALA A 113 -20.19 -0.34 -4.02
CA ALA A 113 -19.61 -1.22 -3.00
C ALA A 113 -18.64 -2.18 -3.71
N THR A 114 -17.37 -2.19 -3.32
CA THR A 114 -16.33 -2.91 -4.05
C THR A 114 -15.16 -3.31 -3.15
N HIS A 115 -14.52 -4.42 -3.51
CA HIS A 115 -13.21 -4.83 -3.01
C HIS A 115 -12.12 -4.71 -4.07
N SER A 116 -12.46 -4.22 -5.27
CA SER A 116 -11.55 -4.10 -6.40
C SER A 116 -10.53 -2.97 -6.18
N PRO A 117 -9.21 -3.29 -6.18
CA PRO A 117 -8.16 -2.27 -6.11
C PRO A 117 -8.30 -1.23 -7.22
N ASN A 118 -8.68 -1.65 -8.43
CA ASN A 118 -8.82 -0.76 -9.58
C ASN A 118 -9.86 0.35 -9.36
N LEU A 119 -10.91 0.07 -8.59
CA LEU A 119 -11.94 1.05 -8.25
C LEU A 119 -11.56 1.90 -7.03
N LEU A 120 -10.91 1.29 -6.04
CA LEU A 120 -10.43 1.97 -4.84
C LEU A 120 -9.29 2.95 -5.16
N ASP A 121 -8.42 2.59 -6.10
CA ASP A 121 -7.26 3.41 -6.50
C ASP A 121 -7.62 4.49 -7.53
N ALA A 122 -8.87 4.58 -7.95
CA ALA A 122 -9.33 5.62 -8.87
C ALA A 122 -9.11 7.02 -8.24
N GLY A 123 -8.38 7.88 -8.95
CA GLY A 123 -7.99 9.21 -8.47
C GLY A 123 -9.19 10.09 -8.10
N GLU A 124 -10.23 10.04 -8.91
CA GLU A 124 -11.45 10.84 -8.77
C GLU A 124 -12.48 10.25 -7.77
N ALA A 125 -12.27 9.02 -7.30
CA ALA A 125 -13.19 8.37 -6.39
C ALA A 125 -13.03 8.91 -4.95
N ARG A 126 -14.17 9.19 -4.32
CA ARG A 126 -14.29 9.38 -2.87
C ARG A 126 -14.47 8.02 -2.22
N ILE A 127 -13.61 7.67 -1.28
CA ILE A 127 -13.64 6.36 -0.64
C ILE A 127 -14.33 6.48 0.71
N ILE A 128 -15.35 5.66 0.90
CA ILE A 128 -16.05 5.53 2.17
C ILE A 128 -15.76 4.13 2.70
N GLU A 129 -15.07 4.08 3.83
CA GLU A 129 -14.77 2.84 4.54
C GLU A 129 -15.93 2.47 5.46
N VAL A 130 -16.36 1.22 5.40
CA VAL A 130 -17.35 0.65 6.31
C VAL A 130 -16.71 -0.48 7.11
N LYS A 131 -16.66 -0.32 8.44
CA LYS A 131 -16.09 -1.31 9.37
C LYS A 131 -17.14 -1.76 10.38
N ARG A 132 -16.98 -2.95 10.94
CA ARG A 132 -17.76 -3.35 12.12
C ARG A 132 -17.19 -2.65 13.35
N GLY A 133 -18.01 -1.93 14.09
CA GLY A 133 -17.61 -1.29 15.34
C GLY A 133 -17.33 -2.32 16.43
N GLY A 134 -16.29 -2.09 17.24
CA GLY A 134 -15.85 -2.99 18.31
C GLY A 134 -16.76 -3.04 19.54
N GLY A 135 -17.88 -2.32 19.56
CA GLY A 135 -18.86 -2.34 20.65
C GLY A 135 -19.72 -3.61 20.65
N THR A 136 -20.28 -3.95 21.83
CA THR A 136 -21.12 -5.14 22.08
C THR A 136 -22.34 -5.29 21.16
N ASN A 137 -22.75 -4.22 20.48
CA ASN A 137 -23.88 -4.20 19.56
C ASN A 137 -23.50 -4.44 18.09
N GLY A 138 -22.21 -4.58 17.75
CA GLY A 138 -21.75 -4.93 16.40
C GLY A 138 -22.14 -3.93 15.30
N ALA A 139 -22.46 -2.68 15.66
CA ALA A 139 -22.90 -1.64 14.74
C ALA A 139 -21.80 -1.25 13.76
N SER A 140 -22.15 -1.01 12.48
CA SER A 140 -21.18 -0.58 11.47
C SER A 140 -20.77 0.89 11.67
N VAL A 141 -19.48 1.16 11.60
CA VAL A 141 -18.89 2.50 11.57
C VAL A 141 -18.60 2.85 10.11
N VAL A 142 -19.12 3.99 9.67
CA VAL A 142 -18.90 4.54 8.33
C VAL A 142 -17.98 5.74 8.45
N ARG A 143 -16.86 5.73 7.72
CA ARG A 143 -15.87 6.81 7.73
C ARG A 143 -15.46 7.14 6.31
N GLU A 144 -15.54 8.42 5.94
CA GLU A 144 -14.88 8.87 4.72
C GLU A 144 -13.37 8.78 4.91
N LEU A 145 -12.69 8.05 4.03
CA LEU A 145 -11.24 8.13 3.92
C LEU A 145 -10.95 9.44 3.19
N ASN A 146 -10.73 10.50 3.98
CA ASN A 146 -10.30 11.79 3.46
C ASN A 146 -8.85 11.66 2.99
N LEU A 147 -8.69 11.16 1.76
CA LEU A 147 -7.40 11.00 1.10
C LEU A 147 -6.93 12.33 0.49
N ALA A 148 -7.15 13.47 1.17
CA ALA A 148 -6.53 14.75 0.78
C ALA A 148 -5.00 14.64 0.61
N ASN A 149 -4.40 13.57 1.15
CA ASN A 149 -3.01 13.20 1.02
C ASN A 149 -2.79 11.97 0.10
N LYS A 150 -3.57 11.75 -0.97
CA LYS A 150 -3.26 10.71 -1.99
C LYS A 150 -1.83 10.88 -2.54
N GLU A 151 -1.37 12.11 -2.67
CA GLU A 151 0.01 12.42 -3.04
C GLU A 151 1.00 11.89 -1.99
N ALA A 152 0.77 12.11 -0.69
CA ALA A 152 1.65 11.58 0.37
C ALA A 152 1.63 10.04 0.43
N LEU A 153 0.48 9.39 0.17
CA LEU A 153 0.44 7.93 0.02
C LEU A 153 1.29 7.47 -1.16
N GLY A 154 1.18 8.15 -2.31
CA GLY A 154 2.01 7.88 -3.48
C GLY A 154 3.50 8.08 -3.22
N GLU A 155 3.89 9.10 -2.45
CA GLU A 155 5.27 9.34 -2.04
C GLU A 155 5.80 8.24 -1.10
N LEU A 156 4.93 7.61 -0.32
CA LEU A 156 5.23 6.41 0.47
C LEU A 156 5.16 5.11 -0.35
N GLY A 157 4.90 5.18 -1.66
CA GLY A 157 4.71 4.00 -2.51
C GLY A 157 3.43 3.22 -2.23
N LEU A 158 2.45 3.83 -1.56
CA LEU A 158 1.18 3.24 -1.17
C LEU A 158 0.03 3.70 -2.07
N MET A 159 -0.88 2.77 -2.34
CA MET A 159 -2.17 3.06 -2.96
C MET A 159 -3.31 3.02 -1.92
N PRO A 160 -4.44 3.71 -2.13
CA PRO A 160 -5.60 3.61 -1.25
C PRO A 160 -6.09 2.17 -1.03
N SER A 161 -6.00 1.33 -2.06
CA SER A 161 -6.31 -0.09 -1.96
C SER A 161 -5.33 -0.84 -1.07
N ASP A 162 -4.08 -0.40 -0.92
CA ASP A 162 -3.11 -1.00 0.02
C ASP A 162 -3.50 -0.75 1.47
N LEU A 163 -4.12 0.40 1.77
CA LEU A 163 -4.69 0.66 3.11
C LEU A 163 -5.88 -0.28 3.41
N LEU A 164 -6.59 -0.72 2.37
CA LEU A 164 -7.74 -1.62 2.46
C LEU A 164 -7.36 -3.11 2.32
N ARG A 165 -6.23 -3.42 1.66
CA ARG A 165 -5.65 -4.77 1.48
C ARG A 165 -4.93 -5.27 2.73
N TRP A 166 -5.45 -4.96 3.91
CA TRP A 166 -5.00 -5.44 5.22
C TRP A 166 -3.52 -5.86 5.32
N PRO A 167 -2.54 -4.97 5.05
CA PRO A 167 -1.23 -5.13 5.67
C PRO A 167 -1.51 -5.22 7.16
N ARG A 168 -1.16 -6.34 7.79
CA ARG A 168 -1.24 -6.43 9.24
C ARG A 168 -0.15 -5.58 9.86
N ILE A 169 0.95 -5.41 9.13
CA ILE A 169 2.14 -4.74 9.60
C ILE A 169 2.73 -3.86 8.50
N PHE A 170 3.09 -2.61 8.82
CA PHE A 170 4.06 -1.85 8.05
C PHE A 170 5.42 -1.91 8.74
N LEU A 171 6.44 -2.32 8.01
CA LEU A 171 7.83 -2.28 8.44
C LEU A 171 8.49 -1.05 7.84
N LEU A 172 8.68 -0.02 8.66
CA LEU A 172 9.35 1.22 8.28
C LEU A 172 10.86 0.98 8.31
N VAL A 173 11.53 1.28 7.21
CA VAL A 173 12.97 1.09 7.04
C VAL A 173 13.62 2.37 6.55
N GLU A 174 14.94 2.47 6.71
CA GLU A 174 15.67 3.69 6.38
C GLU A 174 15.59 4.00 4.88
N GLY A 175 15.88 3.03 4.01
CA GLY A 175 15.90 3.26 2.57
C GLY A 175 15.70 2.02 1.71
N ALA A 176 15.92 2.20 0.41
CA ALA A 176 15.69 1.16 -0.60
C ALA A 176 16.67 -0.03 -0.47
N HIS A 177 17.80 0.14 0.21
CA HIS A 177 18.75 -0.94 0.49
C HIS A 177 18.17 -1.96 1.47
N ASP A 178 17.54 -1.47 2.54
CA ASP A 178 16.85 -2.27 3.55
C ASP A 178 15.72 -3.08 2.92
N GLU A 179 14.87 -2.41 2.14
CA GLU A 179 13.76 -3.04 1.44
C GLU A 179 14.24 -4.16 0.52
N ALA A 180 15.25 -3.87 -0.31
CA ALA A 180 15.80 -4.84 -1.24
C ALA A 180 16.39 -6.06 -0.52
N LEU A 181 17.12 -5.84 0.57
CA LEU A 181 17.74 -6.92 1.33
C LEU A 181 16.70 -7.79 2.06
N LEU A 182 15.73 -7.17 2.73
CA LEU A 182 14.69 -7.87 3.47
C LEU A 182 13.75 -8.65 2.53
N ASP A 183 13.39 -8.07 1.37
CA ASP A 183 12.62 -8.77 0.35
C ASP A 183 13.41 -9.96 -0.23
N ALA A 184 14.71 -9.81 -0.44
CA ALA A 184 15.56 -10.89 -0.93
C ALA A 184 15.65 -12.06 0.07
N TYR A 185 15.76 -11.79 1.38
CA TYR A 185 15.81 -12.85 2.39
C TYR A 185 14.43 -13.45 2.71
N PHE A 186 13.37 -12.64 2.74
CA PHE A 186 12.09 -13.03 3.35
C PHE A 186 10.85 -12.70 2.53
N GLY A 187 10.94 -12.31 1.25
CA GLY A 187 9.80 -11.82 0.48
C GLY A 187 8.53 -12.68 0.54
N ASP A 188 8.66 -14.02 0.48
CA ASP A 188 7.50 -14.92 0.64
C ASP A 188 6.91 -14.91 2.05
N ARG A 189 7.76 -14.85 3.09
CA ARG A 189 7.33 -14.81 4.49
C ARG A 189 6.71 -13.47 4.86
N LEU A 190 7.30 -12.37 4.39
CA LEU A 190 6.74 -11.02 4.52
C LEU A 190 5.34 -10.94 3.89
N ARG A 191 5.19 -11.44 2.65
CA ARG A 191 3.88 -11.53 1.99
C ARG A 191 2.90 -12.41 2.75
N ALA A 192 3.31 -13.56 3.25
CA ALA A 192 2.45 -14.45 4.05
C ALA A 192 1.98 -13.80 5.36
N ALA A 193 2.87 -13.08 6.04
CA ALA A 193 2.57 -12.32 7.25
C ALA A 193 1.85 -10.99 6.98
N ARG A 194 1.62 -10.63 5.70
CA ARG A 194 1.06 -9.35 5.25
C ARG A 194 1.82 -8.15 5.81
N VAL A 195 3.14 -8.25 5.74
CA VAL A 195 4.07 -7.16 6.05
C VAL A 195 4.32 -6.38 4.77
N GLN A 196 4.11 -5.07 4.82
CA GLN A 196 4.51 -4.14 3.76
C GLN A 196 5.72 -3.33 4.23
N ILE A 197 6.81 -3.33 3.46
CA ILE A 197 7.98 -2.52 3.76
C ILE A 197 7.77 -1.10 3.21
N LEU A 198 8.14 -0.09 3.99
CA LEU A 198 8.07 1.32 3.62
C LEU A 198 9.43 2.00 3.85
N PRO A 199 10.19 2.32 2.78
CA PRO A 199 11.44 3.06 2.89
C PRO A 199 11.18 4.56 3.11
N LEU A 200 11.83 5.16 4.11
CA LEU A 200 11.54 6.53 4.55
C LEU A 200 12.39 7.60 3.84
N ARG A 201 13.66 7.31 3.49
CA ARG A 201 14.58 8.30 2.89
C ARG A 201 14.40 8.53 1.38
N GLY A 202 13.59 7.70 0.69
CA GLY A 202 13.30 7.83 -0.74
C GLY A 202 12.22 8.87 -1.09
N ALA A 203 11.39 9.24 -0.12
CA ALA A 203 10.36 10.26 -0.25
C ALA A 203 11.00 11.65 -0.10
N THR A 204 11.61 12.12 -1.18
CA THR A 204 12.35 13.38 -1.21
C THR A 204 11.41 14.55 -0.86
N LYS A 205 11.49 15.04 0.40
CA LYS A 205 10.79 16.20 0.99
C LYS A 205 9.44 15.95 1.69
N LEU A 206 9.41 15.12 2.74
CA LEU A 206 8.26 15.10 3.64
C LEU A 206 8.64 15.57 5.05
N PRO A 207 8.01 16.65 5.58
CA PRO A 207 8.18 17.04 6.96
C PRO A 207 7.78 15.88 7.87
N GLY A 208 8.65 15.47 8.80
CA GLY A 208 8.53 14.30 9.69
C GLY A 208 7.29 14.21 10.60
N THR A 209 6.27 15.02 10.34
CA THR A 209 4.98 15.05 11.04
C THR A 209 3.79 14.64 10.16
N ILE A 210 3.92 14.61 8.83
CA ILE A 210 2.78 14.33 7.93
C ILE A 210 2.63 12.81 7.68
N ASP A 211 3.71 12.08 7.41
CA ASP A 211 3.66 10.64 7.06
C ASP A 211 3.23 9.75 8.23
N SER A 212 3.73 10.05 9.43
CA SER A 212 3.38 9.31 10.64
C SER A 212 1.88 9.43 10.93
N ARG A 213 1.29 10.62 10.77
CA ARG A 213 -0.15 10.83 10.92
C ARG A 213 -0.94 10.08 9.86
N VAL A 214 -0.47 10.05 8.62
CA VAL A 214 -1.15 9.28 7.56
C VAL A 214 -1.20 7.78 7.92
N LEU A 215 -0.09 7.21 8.37
CA LEU A 215 -0.05 5.80 8.77
C LEU A 215 -0.87 5.53 10.04
N PHE A 216 -0.87 6.43 11.02
CA PHE A 216 -1.64 6.30 12.26
C PHE A 216 -3.16 6.48 12.04
N ASP A 217 -3.55 7.48 11.25
CA ASP A 217 -4.95 7.90 11.10
C ASP A 217 -5.70 7.04 10.07
N PHE A 218 -5.02 6.61 9.00
CA PHE A 218 -5.65 5.92 7.87
C PHE A 218 -5.49 4.40 7.88
N THR A 219 -4.63 3.84 8.73
CA THR A 219 -4.43 2.38 8.80
C THR A 219 -4.82 1.82 10.16
N GLY A 220 -5.24 0.55 10.18
CA GLY A 220 -5.37 -0.27 11.39
C GLY A 220 -4.14 -1.12 11.68
N ALA A 221 -3.12 -1.06 10.82
CA ALA A 221 -1.97 -1.94 10.83
C ALA A 221 -1.04 -1.68 12.03
N HIS A 222 -0.34 -2.71 12.48
CA HIS A 222 0.78 -2.56 13.40
C HIS A 222 1.95 -1.89 12.66
N LEU A 223 2.68 -1.03 13.32
CA LEU A 223 3.78 -0.29 12.74
C LEU A 223 5.07 -0.70 13.45
N VAL A 224 6.03 -1.18 12.68
CA VAL A 224 7.34 -1.58 13.17
C VAL A 224 8.38 -0.65 12.57
N ALA A 225 9.09 0.11 13.40
CA ALA A 225 10.21 0.93 12.93
C ALA A 225 11.51 0.17 13.11
N LEU A 226 12.19 -0.13 12.00
CA LEU A 226 13.50 -0.75 11.99
C LEU A 226 14.57 0.35 11.97
N VAL A 227 15.50 0.28 12.93
CA VAL A 227 16.69 1.12 12.97
C VAL A 227 17.94 0.27 13.12
N ASP A 228 19.07 0.82 12.69
CA ASP A 228 20.37 0.18 12.85
C ASP A 228 21.16 0.84 14.01
N ASN A 229 22.25 0.20 14.41
CA ASN A 229 23.22 0.73 15.36
C ASN A 229 22.64 1.10 16.75
N GLN A 230 21.60 0.42 17.22
CA GLN A 230 21.09 0.57 18.60
C GLN A 230 21.07 -0.79 19.31
N ASP A 231 21.22 -0.78 20.64
CA ASP A 231 21.05 -2.00 21.43
C ASP A 231 19.56 -2.39 21.46
N PRO A 232 19.17 -3.56 20.91
CA PRO A 232 17.77 -3.97 20.87
C PRO A 232 17.13 -4.14 22.25
N GLU A 233 17.90 -4.57 23.26
CA GLU A 233 17.39 -4.77 24.61
C GLU A 233 17.17 -3.42 25.32
N GLN A 234 18.10 -2.48 25.15
CA GLN A 234 17.97 -1.13 25.70
C GLN A 234 16.76 -0.41 25.08
N LEU A 235 16.59 -0.48 23.75
CA LEU A 235 15.47 0.14 23.05
C LEU A 235 14.13 -0.46 23.50
N ARG A 236 14.06 -1.78 23.61
CA ARG A 236 12.85 -2.48 24.07
C ARG A 236 12.50 -2.10 25.51
N ALA A 237 13.48 -2.06 26.41
CA ALA A 237 13.28 -1.69 27.80
C ALA A 237 12.77 -0.24 27.92
N ALA A 238 13.38 0.68 27.18
CA ALA A 238 12.98 2.08 27.17
C ALA A 238 11.58 2.30 26.61
N TRP A 239 11.21 1.57 25.55
CA TRP A 239 9.84 1.64 25.04
C TRP A 239 8.83 1.08 26.05
N ALA A 240 9.13 -0.03 26.71
CA ALA A 240 8.27 -0.59 27.75
C ALA A 240 8.09 0.39 28.93
N GLU A 241 9.18 1.02 29.39
CA GLU A 241 9.13 2.04 30.43
C GLU A 241 8.31 3.26 30.00
N ALA A 242 8.46 3.71 28.75
CA ALA A 242 7.66 4.81 28.20
C ALA A 242 6.16 4.47 28.18
N LEU A 243 5.79 3.23 27.86
CA LEU A 243 4.40 2.75 27.90
C LEU A 243 3.84 2.72 29.33
N GLU A 244 4.62 2.25 30.31
CA GLU A 244 4.23 2.24 31.72
C GLU A 244 4.04 3.67 32.26
N ASN A 245 4.99 4.56 31.95
CA ASN A 245 4.90 5.98 32.30
C ASN A 245 3.72 6.67 31.61
N ARG A 246 3.36 6.26 30.38
CA ARG A 246 2.19 6.77 29.68
C ARG A 246 0.88 6.33 30.30
N ALA A 247 0.84 5.12 30.86
CA ALA A 247 -0.33 4.54 31.53
C ALA A 247 -0.53 5.10 32.96
N SER A 248 0.55 5.42 33.66
CA SER A 248 0.54 5.83 35.08
C SER A 248 0.79 7.33 35.32
N GLY A 249 1.30 8.06 34.31
CA GLY A 249 1.79 9.43 34.45
C GLY A 249 1.49 10.34 33.26
N THR A 250 2.25 11.43 33.14
CA THR A 250 2.10 12.44 32.08
C THR A 250 2.90 12.08 30.83
N LEU A 251 2.46 12.61 29.68
CA LEU A 251 3.16 12.47 28.40
C LEU A 251 4.63 12.94 28.46
N GLU A 252 4.92 13.96 29.27
CA GLU A 252 6.28 14.49 29.47
C GLU A 252 7.21 13.45 30.11
N ALA A 253 6.73 12.72 31.13
CA ALA A 253 7.51 11.66 31.76
C ALA A 253 7.76 10.48 30.80
N ALA A 254 6.75 10.10 30.00
CA ALA A 254 6.87 9.04 29.01
C ALA A 254 7.86 9.38 27.87
N THR A 255 7.96 10.66 27.49
CA THR A 255 8.82 11.10 26.38
C THR A 255 10.26 11.40 26.83
N ALA A 256 10.47 11.78 28.10
CA ALA A 256 11.81 12.02 28.65
C ALA A 256 12.68 10.75 28.63
N GLY A 257 12.14 9.60 29.07
CA GLY A 257 12.90 8.33 29.10
C GLY A 257 13.37 7.84 27.72
N LEU A 258 12.65 8.21 26.65
CA LEU A 258 13.04 7.88 25.27
C LEU A 258 14.24 8.69 24.78
N ALA A 259 14.41 9.92 25.27
CA ALA A 259 15.54 10.76 24.92
C ALA A 259 16.86 10.20 25.47
N ASP A 260 16.82 9.64 26.68
CA ASP A 260 17.99 9.11 27.38
C ASP A 260 18.41 7.71 26.88
N ALA A 261 17.44 6.90 26.43
CA ALA A 261 17.71 5.53 25.99
C ALA A 261 18.10 5.39 24.52
N ILE A 262 17.63 6.30 23.66
CA ILE A 262 17.97 6.29 22.23
C ILE A 262 19.28 7.06 22.06
N LEU A 263 20.37 6.30 21.93
CA LEU A 263 21.73 6.82 21.97
C LEU A 263 22.16 7.38 20.59
N GLY A 264 22.65 8.63 20.61
CA GLY A 264 23.31 9.26 19.46
C GLY A 264 22.56 10.44 18.82
N ASP A 265 23.32 11.25 18.08
CA ASP A 265 22.85 12.38 17.26
C ASP A 265 22.63 12.01 15.79
N ALA A 266 22.70 10.71 15.47
CA ALA A 266 22.45 10.22 14.11
C ALA A 266 21.00 10.52 13.68
N ASP A 267 20.80 10.76 12.39
CA ASP A 267 19.50 11.11 11.83
C ASP A 267 18.43 10.05 12.11
N GLU A 268 18.78 8.76 12.14
CA GLU A 268 17.89 7.66 12.54
C GLU A 268 17.44 7.72 14.01
N ALA A 269 18.37 7.97 14.94
CA ALA A 269 18.07 8.07 16.36
C ALA A 269 17.12 9.23 16.64
N ARG A 270 17.32 10.36 15.95
CA ARG A 270 16.41 11.51 16.00
C ARG A 270 15.04 11.16 15.42
N PHE A 271 14.99 10.53 14.25
CA PHE A 271 13.75 10.09 13.63
C PHE A 271 12.95 9.16 14.54
N LEU A 272 13.60 8.14 15.12
CA LEU A 272 12.94 7.18 16.00
C LEU A 272 12.35 7.85 17.24
N ARG A 273 13.08 8.79 17.85
CA ARG A 273 12.58 9.59 18.99
C ARG A 273 11.34 10.39 18.61
N GLU A 274 11.38 11.11 17.49
CA GLU A 274 10.26 11.90 16.99
C GLU A 274 9.04 11.02 16.71
N TRP A 275 9.25 9.86 16.10
CA TRP A 275 8.19 8.92 15.73
C TRP A 275 7.53 8.26 16.94
N LEU A 276 8.31 7.74 17.89
CA LEU A 276 7.79 7.15 19.14
C LEU A 276 7.06 8.20 19.99
N THR A 277 7.60 9.42 20.04
CA THR A 277 6.94 10.56 20.69
C THR A 277 5.60 10.91 20.03
N ALA A 278 5.54 10.87 18.69
CA ALA A 278 4.31 11.10 17.96
C ALA A 278 3.26 10.00 18.27
N ALA A 279 3.67 8.73 18.32
CA ALA A 279 2.79 7.62 18.66
C ALA A 279 2.15 7.78 20.06
N LEU A 280 2.95 8.15 21.06
CA LEU A 280 2.47 8.42 22.43
C LEU A 280 1.50 9.62 22.50
N ARG A 281 1.72 10.63 21.66
CA ARG A 281 0.86 11.83 21.56
C ARG A 281 -0.48 11.52 20.93
N THR A 282 -0.50 10.65 19.92
CA THR A 282 -1.72 10.31 19.16
C THR A 282 -2.50 9.16 19.79
N GLY A 283 -1.99 8.50 20.83
CA GLY A 283 -2.70 7.41 21.52
C GLY A 283 -2.70 6.10 20.75
N VAL A 284 -1.70 5.88 19.89
CA VAL A 284 -1.58 4.70 19.01
C VAL A 284 -0.40 3.80 19.41
N GLU A 285 0.17 4.02 20.58
CA GLU A 285 1.35 3.33 21.09
C GLU A 285 1.20 1.80 21.18
N SER A 286 -0.03 1.29 21.34
CA SER A 286 -0.32 -0.15 21.34
C SER A 286 -0.10 -0.82 19.99
N ARG A 287 -0.03 -0.04 18.90
CA ARG A 287 0.19 -0.50 17.53
C ARG A 287 1.61 -0.21 17.03
N VAL A 288 2.51 0.19 17.92
CA VAL A 288 3.86 0.63 17.55
C VAL A 288 4.90 -0.25 18.24
N THR A 289 5.86 -0.73 17.46
CA THR A 289 7.00 -1.50 17.97
C THR A 289 8.30 -1.00 17.37
N PRO A 290 9.17 -0.34 18.14
CA PRO A 290 10.53 -0.08 17.70
C PRO A 290 11.34 -1.39 17.68
N TYR A 291 12.15 -1.57 16.64
CA TYR A 291 13.06 -2.70 16.49
C TYR A 291 14.44 -2.19 16.08
N SER A 292 15.50 -2.78 16.64
CA SER A 292 16.87 -2.42 16.30
C SER A 292 17.68 -3.61 15.81
N LEU A 293 18.62 -3.32 14.92
CA LEU A 293 19.70 -4.19 14.50
C LEU A 293 21.03 -3.74 15.13
N LYS A 294 21.84 -4.70 15.57
CA LYS A 294 23.15 -4.42 16.18
C LYS A 294 24.20 -3.93 15.19
N ALA A 295 24.10 -4.36 13.94
CA ALA A 295 25.04 -3.91 12.92
C ALA A 295 24.91 -2.40 12.72
N LYS A 296 25.99 -1.76 12.29
CA LYS A 296 26.00 -0.31 12.08
C LYS A 296 25.24 0.13 10.83
N ASP A 297 25.02 -0.81 9.91
CA ASP A 297 24.35 -0.59 8.64
C ASP A 297 23.84 -1.94 8.12
N ILE A 298 22.65 -1.95 7.51
CA ILE A 298 22.01 -3.13 6.95
C ILE A 298 22.89 -3.89 5.94
N ILE A 299 23.82 -3.22 5.25
CA ILE A 299 24.74 -3.88 4.31
C ILE A 299 25.68 -4.88 5.01
N GLU A 300 25.88 -4.76 6.31
CA GLU A 300 26.75 -5.68 7.07
C GLU A 300 26.13 -7.06 7.26
N TYR A 301 24.86 -7.25 6.87
CA TYR A 301 24.15 -8.53 6.87
C TYR A 301 24.30 -9.31 5.55
N VAL A 302 25.10 -8.85 4.60
CA VAL A 302 25.56 -9.66 3.46
C VAL A 302 27.01 -10.11 3.67
N PRO A 303 27.44 -11.24 3.08
CA PRO A 303 28.83 -11.63 3.09
C PRO A 303 29.71 -10.55 2.46
N VAL A 304 30.83 -10.22 3.11
CA VAL A 304 31.76 -9.18 2.62
C VAL A 304 32.23 -9.50 1.20
N GLY A 305 32.56 -10.75 0.93
CA GLY A 305 33.00 -11.21 -0.39
C GLY A 305 31.96 -11.07 -1.51
N SER A 306 30.69 -10.81 -1.20
CA SER A 306 29.68 -10.49 -2.21
C SER A 306 29.74 -9.03 -2.67
N LEU A 307 30.46 -8.17 -1.94
CA LEU A 307 30.63 -6.75 -2.25
C LEU A 307 32.10 -6.37 -2.45
N ILE A 308 33.01 -6.96 -1.68
CA ILE A 308 34.43 -6.65 -1.64
C ILE A 308 35.21 -7.98 -1.63
N ASP A 309 35.79 -8.34 -2.77
CA ASP A 309 36.51 -9.62 -2.95
C ASP A 309 37.76 -9.77 -2.06
N THR A 310 38.31 -8.66 -1.57
CA THR A 310 39.63 -8.63 -0.89
C THR A 310 39.57 -8.82 0.62
N HIS A 311 38.38 -8.86 1.22
CA HIS A 311 38.21 -8.77 2.69
C HIS A 311 37.43 -9.93 3.28
N ALA A 312 37.83 -10.37 4.47
CA ALA A 312 37.22 -11.51 5.16
C ALA A 312 36.08 -11.12 6.12
N SER A 313 36.05 -9.89 6.66
CA SER A 313 35.01 -9.45 7.62
C SER A 313 34.73 -7.95 7.58
N TRP A 314 33.50 -7.57 7.95
CA TRP A 314 33.05 -6.18 8.04
C TRP A 314 33.82 -5.38 9.11
N GLU A 315 34.26 -6.06 10.17
CA GLU A 315 35.11 -5.45 11.21
C GLU A 315 36.43 -4.93 10.63
N THR A 316 37.06 -5.69 9.72
CA THR A 316 38.30 -5.26 9.05
C THR A 316 38.04 -4.02 8.18
N VAL A 317 36.97 -4.03 7.40
CA VAL A 317 36.59 -2.90 6.54
C VAL A 317 36.27 -1.65 7.36
N ARG A 318 35.62 -1.80 8.52
CA ARG A 318 35.35 -0.71 9.46
C ARG A 318 36.62 -0.17 10.12
N ALA A 319 37.58 -1.03 10.48
CA ALA A 319 38.86 -0.61 11.04
C ALA A 319 39.67 0.21 10.03
N GLU A 320 39.67 -0.20 8.76
CA GLU A 320 40.31 0.56 7.68
C GLU A 320 39.66 1.91 7.45
N HIS A 321 38.32 1.98 7.48
CA HIS A 321 37.60 3.26 7.39
C HIS A 321 37.98 4.20 8.55
N ALA A 322 38.02 3.68 9.78
CA ALA A 322 38.42 4.44 10.96
C ALA A 322 39.87 4.96 10.85
N ALA A 323 40.79 4.12 10.38
CA ALA A 323 42.17 4.51 10.12
C ALA A 323 42.28 5.58 9.02
N ALA A 324 41.50 5.45 7.94
CA ALA A 324 41.47 6.39 6.84
C ALA A 324 40.90 7.76 7.25
N LEU A 325 39.92 7.78 8.16
CA LEU A 325 39.39 9.01 8.77
C LEU A 325 40.39 9.66 9.72
N ALA A 326 41.07 8.86 10.56
CA ALA A 326 42.09 9.35 11.48
C ALA A 326 43.29 9.97 10.73
N ALA A 327 43.66 9.41 9.58
CA ALA A 327 44.71 9.94 8.71
C ALA A 327 44.35 11.26 8.01
N ARG A 328 43.09 11.72 8.08
CA ARG A 328 42.58 12.92 7.39
C ARG A 328 42.85 12.95 5.87
N ASN A 329 42.88 11.78 5.23
CA ASN A 329 43.21 11.62 3.79
C ASN A 329 42.10 12.09 2.82
N GLY A 330 41.20 12.98 3.24
CA GLY A 330 40.03 13.38 2.44
C GLY A 330 38.98 12.27 2.27
N SER A 331 39.10 11.17 3.01
CA SER A 331 38.17 10.04 2.98
C SER A 331 36.75 10.47 3.35
N PRO A 332 35.71 10.00 2.63
CA PRO A 332 34.33 10.26 3.00
C PRO A 332 34.02 9.81 4.44
N LYS A 333 33.30 10.66 5.18
CA LYS A 333 32.77 10.32 6.52
C LYS A 333 31.71 9.21 6.45
N ASP A 334 30.93 9.23 5.38
CA ASP A 334 29.92 8.21 5.09
C ASP A 334 30.60 6.90 4.68
N PHE A 335 30.24 5.81 5.36
CA PHE A 335 30.88 4.51 5.18
C PHE A 335 30.59 3.90 3.81
N LYS A 336 29.34 4.01 3.32
CA LYS A 336 28.94 3.52 1.99
C LYS A 336 29.71 4.26 0.91
N LYS A 337 29.72 5.60 0.94
CA LYS A 337 30.50 6.42 -0.01
C LYS A 337 31.99 6.14 0.05
N TRP A 338 32.53 5.84 1.24
CA TRP A 338 33.93 5.47 1.38
C TRP A 338 34.21 4.11 0.73
N ILE A 339 33.34 3.11 0.91
CA ILE A 339 33.45 1.81 0.23
C ILE A 339 33.41 2.00 -1.29
N GLU A 340 32.43 2.75 -1.81
CA GLU A 340 32.30 3.00 -3.24
C GLU A 340 33.53 3.69 -3.82
N ALA A 341 34.08 4.67 -3.09
CA ALA A 341 35.27 5.39 -3.51
C ALA A 341 36.55 4.54 -3.47
N THR A 342 36.70 3.71 -2.44
CA THR A 342 37.92 2.93 -2.14
C THR A 342 37.97 1.66 -2.98
N TYR A 343 36.86 0.91 -3.01
CA TYR A 343 36.78 -0.40 -3.66
C TYR A 343 36.19 -0.34 -5.07
N LYS A 344 35.72 0.83 -5.52
CA LYS A 344 35.11 1.03 -6.86
C LYS A 344 33.91 0.12 -7.11
N VAL A 345 33.18 -0.21 -6.06
CA VAL A 345 31.95 -1.04 -6.08
C VAL A 345 30.76 -0.11 -5.90
N GLY A 346 29.74 -0.19 -6.75
CA GLY A 346 28.50 0.56 -6.55
C GLY A 346 27.57 -0.20 -5.62
N ILE A 347 27.24 0.36 -4.45
CA ILE A 347 26.31 -0.30 -3.53
C ILE A 347 24.89 0.04 -3.98
N THR A 348 24.33 -0.83 -4.82
CA THR A 348 22.96 -0.66 -5.35
C THR A 348 21.99 -1.65 -4.69
N PRO A 349 20.67 -1.35 -4.67
CA PRO A 349 19.66 -2.29 -4.20
C PRO A 349 19.73 -3.64 -4.92
N ASP A 350 19.97 -3.64 -6.24
CA ASP A 350 20.05 -4.86 -7.04
C ASP A 350 21.23 -5.74 -6.63
N LEU A 351 22.40 -5.14 -6.40
CA LEU A 351 23.59 -5.86 -5.93
C LEU A 351 23.34 -6.50 -4.55
N LEU A 352 22.65 -5.80 -3.65
CA LEU A 352 22.29 -6.35 -2.34
C LEU A 352 21.31 -7.52 -2.46
N ARG A 353 20.36 -7.48 -3.40
CA ARG A 353 19.46 -8.63 -3.63
C ARG A 353 20.22 -9.85 -4.14
N GLU A 354 21.16 -9.65 -5.06
CA GLU A 354 22.00 -10.73 -5.57
C GLU A 354 22.89 -11.32 -4.47
N ALA A 355 23.52 -10.46 -3.68
CA ALA A 355 24.35 -10.85 -2.54
C ALA A 355 23.56 -11.68 -1.52
N ALA A 356 22.33 -11.27 -1.17
CA ALA A 356 21.47 -11.98 -0.23
C ALA A 356 20.98 -13.34 -0.78
N ARG A 357 20.62 -13.40 -2.07
CA ARG A 357 20.19 -14.65 -2.72
C ARG A 357 21.32 -15.68 -2.84
N GLY A 358 22.57 -15.22 -2.84
CA GLY A 358 23.75 -16.09 -2.82
C GLY A 358 24.01 -16.78 -1.48
N VAL A 359 23.23 -16.48 -0.43
CA VAL A 359 23.40 -17.06 0.91
C VAL A 359 22.32 -18.10 1.18
N ASP A 360 22.72 -19.28 1.63
CA ASP A 360 21.79 -20.38 1.94
C ASP A 360 20.82 -20.08 3.10
N ARG A 361 21.21 -19.17 4.01
CA ARG A 361 20.43 -18.83 5.20
C ARG A 361 20.57 -17.34 5.55
N ALA A 362 19.45 -16.72 5.88
CA ALA A 362 19.44 -15.37 6.41
C ALA A 362 20.21 -15.29 7.74
N PRO A 363 20.90 -14.18 8.02
CA PRO A 363 21.54 -13.92 9.30
C PRO A 363 20.57 -14.07 10.49
N GLN A 364 21.07 -14.60 11.61
CA GLN A 364 20.24 -14.96 12.76
C GLN A 364 19.45 -13.77 13.34
N GLU A 365 19.99 -12.55 13.26
CA GLU A 365 19.32 -11.36 13.76
C GLU A 365 18.16 -10.93 12.87
N LEU A 366 18.34 -10.94 11.55
CA LEU A 366 17.25 -10.72 10.59
C LEU A 366 16.18 -11.81 10.69
N GLU A 367 16.57 -13.06 10.99
CA GLU A 367 15.62 -14.14 11.27
C GLU A 367 14.81 -13.90 12.55
N ARG A 368 15.40 -13.26 13.57
CA ARG A 368 14.66 -12.85 14.78
C ARG A 368 13.67 -11.74 14.48
N LEU A 369 14.04 -10.75 13.65
CA LEU A 369 13.12 -9.71 13.18
C LEU A 369 11.92 -10.35 12.49
N MET A 370 12.15 -11.26 11.53
CA MET A 370 11.06 -11.92 10.81
C MET A 370 10.12 -12.70 11.75
N LYS A 371 10.66 -13.42 12.73
CA LYS A 371 9.85 -14.11 13.76
C LYS A 371 9.04 -13.16 14.62
N SER A 372 9.60 -11.99 14.97
CA SER A 372 8.85 -10.95 15.68
C SER A 372 7.68 -10.42 14.84
N LEU A 373 7.90 -10.21 13.54
CA LEU A 373 6.83 -9.80 12.61
C LEU A 373 5.75 -10.87 12.50
N GLU A 374 6.12 -12.15 12.38
CA GLU A 374 5.17 -13.27 12.37
C GLU A 374 4.35 -13.33 13.67
N ALA A 375 5.00 -13.15 14.82
CA ALA A 375 4.32 -13.13 16.12
C ALA A 375 3.30 -11.98 16.24
N ILE A 376 3.66 -10.78 15.78
CA ILE A 376 2.73 -9.63 15.71
C ILE A 376 1.58 -9.93 14.75
N ALA A 377 1.87 -10.55 13.61
CA ALA A 377 0.84 -10.86 12.61
C ALA A 377 -0.18 -11.88 13.12
N HIS A 378 0.12 -12.68 14.16
CA HIS A 378 -0.80 -13.66 14.76
C HIS A 378 -1.59 -13.14 15.96
N GLN A 379 -1.31 -11.93 16.44
CA GLN A 379 -2.12 -11.20 17.43
C GLN A 379 -3.34 -10.59 16.74
#